data_AF-A0A2Z5TPR7-F1
#
_entry.id   AF-A0A2Z5TPR7-F1
#
_cell.length_a   1.000
_cell.length_b   1.000
_cell.length_c   1.000
_cell.angle_alpha   90.00
_cell.angle_beta   90.00
_cell.angle_gamma   90.00
#
_symmetry.space_group_name_H-M   'P 1'
#
loop_
_entity.id
_entity.type
_entity.pdbx_description
1 polymer ?
#
loop_
_entity_poly.entity_id
_entity_poly.type
_entity_poly.pdbx_seq_one_letter_code
_entity_poly.pdbx_strand_id
1 'polypeptide(L)'
;MTGKVVPLADVPDEVFASGALGNGIAVEPTEGVVYAPTNAEVTLVFPTGHAIGLRTENGAELLIHIGMDTVSLNGKGFDNFVEVGDRVEAGQKLSSFDMDLIRRAGLPIITPIIVANTADYTDVLFTQESQVKRGDYLLTTVK
;
A
#
# COMPACT_ATOMS: atom_id res chain seq x y z
N MET A 1 -4.63 -6.62 -1.44
CA MET A 1 -3.72 -7.21 -2.45
C MET A 1 -3.62 -8.70 -2.19
N THR A 2 -3.17 -9.50 -3.16
CA THR A 2 -2.87 -10.92 -2.97
C THR A 2 -1.35 -11.11 -2.96
N GLY A 3 -0.79 -11.78 -1.95
CA GLY A 3 0.65 -11.97 -1.86
C GLY A 3 1.14 -12.49 -0.51
N LYS A 4 2.47 -12.54 -0.38
CA LYS A 4 3.15 -12.89 0.87
C LYS A 4 3.19 -11.67 1.79
N VAL A 5 2.87 -11.88 3.06
CA VAL A 5 2.98 -10.85 4.09
C VAL A 5 4.44 -10.69 4.49
N VAL A 6 4.89 -9.44 4.59
CA VAL A 6 6.24 -9.05 4.99
C VAL A 6 6.12 -8.07 6.16
N PRO A 7 6.74 -8.37 7.33
CA PRO A 7 6.84 -7.40 8.41
C PRO A 7 7.45 -6.10 7.91
N LEU A 8 6.95 -4.95 8.37
CA LEU A 8 7.46 -3.66 7.90
C LEU A 8 8.98 -3.52 8.16
N ALA A 9 9.46 -4.06 9.29
CA ALA A 9 10.88 -4.09 9.65
C ALA A 9 11.78 -4.87 8.68
N ASP A 10 11.21 -5.77 7.85
CA ASP A 10 11.93 -6.57 6.86
C ASP A 10 11.91 -5.92 5.45
N VAL A 11 11.26 -4.76 5.29
CA VAL A 11 11.26 -4.00 4.04
C VAL A 11 12.66 -3.43 3.79
N PRO A 12 13.22 -3.54 2.57
CA PRO A 12 14.57 -3.08 2.26
C PRO A 12 14.64 -1.55 2.03
N ASP A 13 14.03 -0.78 2.93
CA ASP A 13 14.02 0.68 2.97
C ASP A 13 13.93 1.13 4.44
N GLU A 14 14.93 1.89 4.91
CA GLU A 14 15.04 2.28 6.32
C GLU A 14 13.89 3.19 6.79
N VAL A 15 13.35 4.02 5.88
CA VAL A 15 12.29 4.96 6.21
C VAL A 15 10.98 4.21 6.49
N PHE A 16 10.69 3.14 5.74
CA PHE A 16 9.59 2.23 6.05
C PHE A 16 9.92 1.32 7.24
N ALA A 17 11.08 0.66 7.25
CA ALA A 17 11.42 -0.36 8.24
C ALA A 17 11.52 0.18 9.67
N SER A 18 11.91 1.44 9.82
CA SER A 18 11.94 2.12 11.13
C SER A 18 10.55 2.51 11.66
N GLY A 19 9.51 2.48 10.82
CA GLY A 19 8.19 3.00 11.16
C GLY A 19 8.11 4.53 11.21
N ALA A 20 9.13 5.25 10.70
CA ALA A 20 9.17 6.71 10.74
C ALA A 20 8.02 7.39 9.98
N LEU A 21 7.46 6.72 8.96
CA LEU A 21 6.28 7.18 8.21
C LEU A 21 4.96 6.70 8.80
N GLY A 22 4.98 5.89 9.86
CA GLY A 22 3.81 5.25 10.46
C GLY A 22 3.95 3.74 10.56
N ASN A 23 3.09 3.13 11.38
CA ASN A 23 3.00 1.68 11.53
C ASN A 23 2.27 1.07 10.34
N GLY A 24 2.66 -0.14 9.97
CA GLY A 24 2.08 -0.81 8.81
C GLY A 24 2.62 -2.21 8.61
N ILE A 25 2.30 -2.74 7.44
CA ILE A 25 2.71 -4.06 6.98
C ILE A 25 2.99 -3.98 5.50
N ALA A 26 3.88 -4.82 4.98
CA ALA A 26 4.14 -4.90 3.56
C ALA A 26 3.60 -6.20 2.97
N VAL A 27 3.30 -6.16 1.68
CA VAL A 27 2.92 -7.33 0.89
C VAL A 27 3.90 -7.46 -0.27
N GLU A 28 4.49 -8.63 -0.44
CA GLU A 28 5.16 -9.02 -1.69
C GLU A 28 4.08 -9.62 -2.61
N PRO A 29 3.61 -8.87 -3.63
CA PRO A 29 2.41 -9.22 -4.36
C PRO A 29 2.66 -10.35 -5.36
N THR A 30 1.64 -11.19 -5.55
CA THR A 30 1.59 -12.21 -6.61
C THR A 30 0.84 -11.73 -7.85
N GLU A 31 0.19 -10.56 -7.77
CA GLU A 31 -0.53 -9.92 -8.86
C GLU A 31 -0.28 -8.40 -8.88
N GLY A 32 -0.21 -7.82 -10.08
CA GLY A 32 0.07 -6.40 -10.28
C GLY A 32 -1.14 -5.50 -10.09
N VAL A 33 -1.92 -5.68 -9.02
CA VAL A 33 -3.16 -4.92 -8.79
C VAL A 33 -3.31 -4.50 -7.33
N VAL A 34 -3.64 -3.21 -7.15
CA VAL A 34 -4.01 -2.62 -5.87
C VAL A 34 -5.52 -2.41 -5.83
N TYR A 35 -6.13 -2.83 -4.73
CA TYR A 35 -7.56 -2.65 -4.45
C TYR A 35 -7.73 -1.85 -3.16
N ALA A 36 -8.81 -1.07 -3.08
CA ALA A 36 -9.20 -0.37 -1.86
C ALA A 36 -9.43 -1.38 -0.72
N PRO A 37 -8.76 -1.22 0.43
CA PRO A 37 -8.92 -2.13 1.57
C PRO A 37 -10.25 -1.89 2.32
N THR A 38 -10.82 -0.70 2.20
CA THR A 38 -12.06 -0.27 2.85
C THR A 38 -12.66 0.90 2.07
N ASN A 39 -13.85 1.34 2.47
CA ASN A 39 -14.43 2.59 1.97
C ASN A 39 -13.54 3.77 2.38
N ALA A 40 -13.16 4.59 1.41
CA ALA A 40 -12.22 5.68 1.63
C ALA A 40 -12.37 6.80 0.60
N GLU A 41 -11.78 7.94 0.92
CA GLU A 41 -11.51 9.04 -0.01
C GLU A 41 -10.05 8.94 -0.46
N VAL A 42 -9.79 9.10 -1.76
CA VAL A 42 -8.43 9.18 -2.30
C VAL A 42 -7.86 10.55 -1.98
N THR A 43 -6.86 10.60 -1.12
CA THR A 43 -6.23 11.87 -0.68
C THR A 43 -4.98 12.20 -1.46
N LEU A 44 -4.35 11.20 -2.08
CA LEU A 44 -3.10 11.35 -2.81
C LEU A 44 -2.99 10.32 -3.92
N VAL A 45 -2.54 10.76 -5.09
CA VAL A 45 -2.05 9.90 -6.17
C VAL A 45 -0.72 10.49 -6.63
N PHE A 46 0.38 9.76 -6.47
CA PHE A 46 1.68 10.26 -6.90
C PHE A 46 1.72 10.44 -8.42
N PRO A 47 2.39 11.48 -8.96
CA PRO A 47 2.45 11.72 -10.41
C PRO A 47 3.02 10.56 -11.22
N THR A 48 3.92 9.76 -10.64
CA THR A 48 4.51 8.56 -11.25
C THR A 48 3.71 7.29 -10.96
N GLY A 49 2.55 7.39 -10.32
CA GLY A 49 1.58 6.32 -10.11
C GLY A 49 1.97 5.20 -9.15
N HIS A 50 3.19 5.21 -8.60
CA HIS A 50 3.68 4.18 -7.69
C HIS A 50 3.08 4.24 -6.27
N ALA A 51 2.35 5.28 -5.89
CA ALA A 51 1.80 5.39 -4.54
C ALA A 51 0.44 6.08 -4.50
N ILE A 52 -0.42 5.58 -3.61
CA ILE A 52 -1.80 6.04 -3.40
C ILE A 52 -2.02 6.26 -1.91
N GLY A 53 -2.54 7.44 -1.57
CA GLY A 53 -3.01 7.77 -0.23
C GLY A 53 -4.53 7.71 -0.14
N LEU A 54 -5.04 7.14 0.95
CA LEU A 54 -6.46 7.00 1.22
C LEU A 54 -6.77 7.54 2.62
N ARG A 55 -7.89 8.21 2.79
CA ARG A 55 -8.48 8.50 4.11
C ARG A 55 -9.73 7.67 4.28
N THR A 56 -9.69 6.74 5.22
CA THR A 56 -10.82 5.85 5.53
C THR A 56 -11.92 6.58 6.29
N GLU A 57 -13.12 6.01 6.35
CA GLU A 57 -14.26 6.59 7.09
C GLU A 57 -13.98 6.75 8.60
N ASN A 58 -13.07 5.95 9.18
CA ASN A 58 -12.70 6.08 10.59
C ASN A 58 -11.60 7.13 10.83
N GLY A 59 -11.10 7.78 9.77
CA GLY A 59 -10.07 8.81 9.83
C GLY A 59 -8.63 8.31 9.66
N ALA A 60 -8.41 7.00 9.42
CA ALA A 60 -7.06 6.49 9.19
C ALA A 60 -6.57 6.94 7.81
N GLU A 61 -5.35 7.50 7.76
CA GLU A 61 -4.66 7.90 6.54
C GLU A 61 -3.75 6.75 6.10
N LEU A 62 -4.18 5.98 5.12
CA LEU A 62 -3.40 4.89 4.55
C LEU A 62 -2.49 5.40 3.44
N LEU A 63 -1.26 4.92 3.40
CA LEU A 63 -0.35 5.06 2.27
C LEU A 63 0.00 3.67 1.73
N ILE A 64 -0.27 3.45 0.44
CA ILE A 64 0.10 2.25 -0.29
C ILE A 64 1.23 2.62 -1.24
N HIS A 65 2.43 2.08 -1.03
CA HIS A 65 3.63 2.39 -1.83
C HIS A 65 4.07 1.16 -2.62
N ILE A 66 3.84 1.15 -3.93
CA ILE A 66 4.04 -0.01 -4.82
C ILE A 66 5.51 -0.18 -5.18
N GLY A 67 6.14 -1.22 -4.64
CA GLY A 67 7.56 -1.51 -4.85
C GLY A 67 8.49 -0.50 -4.18
N MET A 68 9.80 -0.77 -4.22
CA MET A 68 10.84 0.11 -3.63
C MET A 68 11.61 0.83 -4.73
N ASP A 69 11.90 2.12 -4.52
CA ASP A 69 12.54 3.02 -5.49
C ASP A 69 11.85 3.07 -6.87
N THR A 70 10.59 2.66 -6.96
CA THR A 70 9.81 2.59 -8.21
C THR A 70 9.44 3.95 -8.78
N VAL A 71 9.57 5.02 -8.00
CA VAL A 71 9.52 6.40 -8.49
C VAL A 71 10.50 6.64 -9.65
N SER A 72 11.66 5.95 -9.64
CA SER A 72 12.69 6.03 -10.69
C SER A 72 12.21 5.54 -12.06
N LEU A 73 11.11 4.79 -12.11
CA LEU A 73 10.50 4.32 -13.36
C LEU A 73 9.72 5.43 -14.08
N ASN A 74 9.55 6.61 -13.46
CA ASN A 74 8.91 7.79 -14.07
C ASN A 74 7.52 7.48 -14.65
N GLY A 75 6.70 6.71 -13.92
CA GLY A 75 5.35 6.32 -14.36
C GLY A 75 5.28 5.11 -15.29
N LYS A 76 6.41 4.56 -15.73
CA LYS A 76 6.41 3.37 -16.59
C LYS A 76 5.94 2.14 -15.80
N GLY A 77 4.93 1.46 -16.34
CA GLY A 77 4.39 0.24 -15.75
C GLY A 77 3.41 0.50 -14.61
N PHE A 78 2.80 1.69 -14.52
CA PHE A 78 1.72 2.01 -13.58
C PHE A 78 0.52 2.57 -14.33
N ASP A 79 -0.67 2.04 -14.03
CA ASP A 79 -1.96 2.53 -14.51
C ASP A 79 -2.86 2.80 -13.30
N ASN A 80 -3.24 4.06 -13.09
CA ASN A 80 -4.17 4.44 -12.02
C ASN A 80 -5.59 4.55 -12.56
N PHE A 81 -6.55 4.11 -11.74
CA PHE A 81 -7.99 4.11 -12.06
C PHE A 81 -8.78 5.07 -11.19
N VAL A 82 -8.08 5.90 -10.40
CA VAL A 82 -8.65 6.85 -9.45
C VAL A 82 -7.85 8.15 -9.46
N GLU A 83 -8.51 9.24 -9.09
CA GLU A 83 -7.96 10.57 -8.95
C GLU A 83 -8.15 11.09 -7.52
N VAL A 84 -7.42 12.15 -7.15
CA VAL A 84 -7.57 12.78 -5.83
C VAL A 84 -8.99 13.34 -5.68
N GLY A 85 -9.63 13.05 -4.55
CA GLY A 85 -11.01 13.43 -4.24
C GLY A 85 -12.04 12.35 -4.56
N ASP A 86 -11.66 11.28 -5.27
CA ASP A 86 -12.55 10.16 -5.53
C ASP A 86 -12.94 9.44 -4.23
N ARG A 87 -14.19 8.98 -4.17
CA ARG A 87 -14.64 8.03 -3.16
C ARG A 87 -14.56 6.62 -3.72
N VAL A 88 -13.97 5.72 -2.96
CA VAL A 88 -13.75 4.33 -3.36
C VAL A 88 -14.40 3.39 -2.37
N GLU A 89 -14.95 2.29 -2.87
CA GLU A 89 -15.54 1.24 -2.05
C GLU A 89 -14.55 0.10 -1.80
N ALA A 90 -14.75 -0.63 -0.69
CA ALA A 90 -13.94 -1.81 -0.39
C ALA A 90 -13.89 -2.78 -1.58
N GLY A 91 -12.68 -3.13 -2.01
CA GLY A 91 -12.44 -4.01 -3.15
C GLY A 91 -12.48 -3.34 -4.52
N GLN A 92 -12.71 -2.02 -4.62
CA GLN A 92 -12.57 -1.28 -5.87
C GLN A 92 -11.10 -1.28 -6.35
N LYS A 93 -10.88 -1.40 -7.67
CA LYS A 93 -9.54 -1.34 -8.26
C LYS A 93 -9.03 0.10 -8.19
N LEU A 94 -7.82 0.30 -7.64
CA LEU A 94 -7.20 1.61 -7.51
C LEU A 94 -6.09 1.82 -8.54
N SER A 95 -5.23 0.82 -8.70
CA SER A 95 -4.08 0.87 -9.60
C SER A 95 -3.72 -0.54 -10.09
N SER A 96 -3.06 -0.61 -11.24
CA SER A 96 -2.34 -1.80 -11.69
C SER A 96 -0.92 -1.45 -12.09
N PHE A 97 -0.04 -2.44 -11.96
CA PHE A 97 1.38 -2.25 -12.24
C PHE A 97 2.00 -3.48 -12.90
N ASP A 98 3.00 -3.25 -13.75
CA ASP A 98 3.76 -4.30 -14.44
C ASP A 98 4.89 -4.80 -13.52
N MET A 99 4.61 -5.89 -12.79
CA MET A 99 5.58 -6.54 -11.91
C MET A 99 6.84 -6.98 -12.64
N ASP A 100 6.73 -7.43 -13.90
CA ASP A 100 7.88 -7.91 -14.63
C ASP A 100 8.76 -6.75 -15.10
N LEU A 101 8.17 -5.60 -15.42
CA LEU A 101 8.92 -4.37 -15.68
C LEU A 101 9.70 -3.94 -14.45
N ILE A 102 9.06 -3.90 -13.28
CA ILE A 102 9.73 -3.52 -12.02
C ILE A 102 10.89 -4.49 -11.71
N ARG A 103 10.66 -5.80 -11.84
CA ARG A 103 11.70 -6.82 -11.65
C ARG A 103 12.84 -6.69 -12.66
N ARG A 104 12.55 -6.43 -13.94
CA ARG A 104 13.57 -6.21 -14.99
C ARG A 104 14.41 -4.96 -14.73
N ALA A 105 13.85 -3.97 -14.03
CA ALA A 105 14.59 -2.80 -13.57
C ALA A 105 15.46 -3.07 -12.33
N GLY A 106 15.43 -4.29 -11.77
CA GLY A 106 16.19 -4.66 -10.57
C GLY A 106 15.57 -4.15 -9.27
N LEU A 107 14.30 -3.73 -9.29
CA LEU A 107 13.63 -3.12 -8.15
C LEU A 107 12.75 -4.13 -7.40
N PRO A 108 12.68 -4.08 -6.06
CA PRO A 108 11.73 -4.87 -5.28
C PRO A 108 10.28 -4.49 -5.57
N ILE A 109 9.39 -5.48 -5.63
CA ILE A 109 7.93 -5.28 -5.73
C ILE A 109 7.23 -5.27 -4.37
N ILE A 110 7.98 -5.41 -3.28
CA ILE A 110 7.47 -5.33 -1.91
C ILE A 110 6.74 -4.01 -1.74
N THR A 111 5.48 -4.07 -1.32
CA THR A 111 4.55 -2.94 -1.30
C THR A 111 4.12 -2.66 0.14
N PRO A 112 4.70 -1.65 0.81
CA PRO A 112 4.24 -1.19 2.11
C PRO A 112 2.82 -0.62 2.07
N ILE A 113 2.05 -0.95 3.11
CA ILE A 113 0.73 -0.42 3.40
C ILE A 113 0.79 0.06 4.85
N ILE A 114 0.85 1.38 5.04
CA ILE A 114 1.05 2.01 6.35
C ILE A 114 -0.12 2.90 6.73
N VAL A 115 -0.29 3.15 8.03
CA VAL A 115 -1.17 4.16 8.60
C VAL A 115 -0.31 5.39 8.92
N ALA A 116 -0.33 6.41 8.08
CA ALA A 116 0.53 7.58 8.19
C ALA A 116 0.29 8.38 9.48
N ASN A 117 -0.97 8.49 9.91
CA ASN A 117 -1.35 9.14 11.16
C ASN A 117 -1.47 8.15 12.33
N THR A 118 -0.54 7.19 12.43
CA THR A 118 -0.53 6.16 13.50
C THR A 118 -0.62 6.76 14.91
N ALA A 119 -0.03 7.93 15.15
CA ALA A 119 -0.04 8.59 16.45
C ALA A 119 -1.44 9.00 16.95
N ASP A 120 -2.45 9.03 16.06
CA ASP A 120 -3.85 9.31 16.40
C ASP A 120 -4.59 8.08 16.94
N TYR A 121 -3.91 6.93 16.99
CA TYR A 121 -4.46 5.63 17.36
C TYR A 121 -3.70 5.04 18.55
N THR A 122 -4.41 4.29 19.38
CA THR A 122 -3.84 3.58 20.53
C THR A 122 -2.98 2.40 20.07
N ASP A 123 -3.39 1.71 18.99
CA ASP A 123 -2.64 0.59 18.42
C ASP A 123 -2.98 0.36 16.93
N VAL A 124 -2.13 -0.39 16.23
CA VAL A 124 -2.40 -0.92 14.89
C VAL A 124 -2.15 -2.42 14.93
N LEU A 125 -3.22 -3.19 14.79
CA LEU A 125 -3.16 -4.65 14.77
C LEU A 125 -2.93 -5.14 13.35
N PHE A 126 -2.11 -6.17 13.20
CA PHE A 126 -1.74 -6.75 11.90
C PHE A 126 -2.22 -8.19 11.78
N THR A 127 -2.36 -8.67 10.55
CA THR A 127 -2.51 -10.10 10.30
C THR A 127 -1.27 -10.87 10.72
N GLN A 128 -1.48 -12.06 11.28
CA GLN A 128 -0.40 -12.99 11.63
C GLN A 128 -0.20 -14.05 10.52
N GLU A 129 -0.98 -13.97 9.45
CA GLU A 129 -0.89 -14.88 8.31
C GLU A 129 0.36 -14.58 7.49
N SER A 130 1.02 -15.62 6.98
CA SER A 130 2.17 -15.48 6.09
C SER A 130 1.79 -15.07 4.65
N GLN A 131 0.51 -15.20 4.31
CA GLN A 131 -0.05 -14.88 3.01
C GLN A 131 -1.45 -14.27 3.18
N VAL A 132 -1.80 -13.37 2.28
CA VAL A 132 -3.13 -12.77 2.20
C VAL A 132 -3.65 -12.82 0.77
N LYS A 133 -4.96 -12.95 0.63
CA LYS A 133 -5.70 -12.76 -0.62
C LYS A 133 -6.49 -11.47 -0.59
N ARG A 134 -6.92 -11.00 -1.76
CA ARG A 134 -7.88 -9.91 -1.85
C ARG A 134 -9.11 -10.19 -0.96
N GLY A 135 -9.39 -9.26 -0.05
CA GLY A 135 -10.53 -9.32 0.87
C GLY A 135 -10.19 -9.92 2.24
N ASP A 136 -9.01 -10.54 2.40
CA ASP A 136 -8.56 -11.02 3.69
C ASP A 136 -8.21 -9.85 4.62
N TYR A 137 -8.29 -10.11 5.93
CA TYR A 137 -7.85 -9.18 6.96
C TYR A 137 -6.35 -8.91 6.84
N LEU A 138 -5.98 -7.62 6.79
CA LEU A 138 -4.59 -7.18 6.72
C LEU A 138 -4.17 -6.42 7.98
N LEU A 139 -4.94 -5.40 8.36
CA LEU A 139 -4.69 -4.58 9.54
C LEU A 139 -5.97 -3.89 10.03
N THR A 140 -5.97 -3.47 11.29
CA THR A 140 -7.01 -2.65 11.92
C THR A 140 -6.36 -1.59 12.82
N THR A 141 -6.85 -0.35 12.75
CA THR A 141 -6.50 0.69 13.72
C THR A 141 -7.41 0.61 14.95
N VAL A 142 -6.83 0.82 16.14
CA VAL A 142 -7.53 0.81 17.43
C VAL A 142 -7.54 2.23 17.99
N LYS A 143 -8.72 2.74 18.34
CA LYS A 143 -8.87 4.03 19.03
C LYS A 143 -8.99 3.79 20.53
#